data_AF-A0A509LNJ7-F1
#
_entry.id   AF-A0A509LNJ7-F1
#
_cell.length_a   1.000
_cell.length_b   1.000
_cell.length_c   1.000
_cell.angle_alpha   90.00
_cell.angle_beta   90.00
_cell.angle_gamma   90.00
#
_symmetry.space_group_name_H-M   'P 1'
#
loop_
_entity.id
_entity.type
_entity.pdbx_description
1 polymer ?
#
loop_
_entity_poly.entity_id
_entity_poly.type
_entity_poly.pdbx_seq_one_letter_code
_entity_poly.pdbx_strand_id
1 'polypeptide(L)' 'MIMAPGIDGFETYRQILNFKPNQKAIIASGYSQTRQAEKTLRLGAGHYLKKPYTIEKIGMAVKNELLKTKY' A
#
# COMPACT_ATOMS: atom_id res chain seq x y z
N MET A 1 -1.55 9.84 6.90
CA MET A 1 -1.03 11.16 6.49
C MET A 1 -1.73 11.55 5.20
N ILE A 2 -2.22 12.78 5.13
CA ILE A 2 -2.71 13.37 3.88
C ILE A 2 -1.51 14.06 3.23
N MET A 3 -1.25 13.76 1.96
CA MET A 3 -0.18 14.40 1.19
C MET A 3 -0.83 15.30 0.14
N ALA A 4 -0.18 16.42 -0.22
CA ALA A 4 -0.64 17.25 -1.33
C ALA A 4 -0.80 16.35 -2.58
N PRO A 5 -1.95 16.37 -3.28
CA PRO A 5 -2.96 17.44 -3.34
C PRO A 5 -4.10 17.40 -2.30
N GLY A 6 -4.02 16.60 -1.24
CA GLY A 6 -5.03 16.55 -0.17
C GLY A 6 -5.71 15.19 0.02
N ILE A 7 -5.18 14.14 -0.60
CA ILE A 7 -5.68 12.77 -0.47
C ILE A 7 -4.74 11.90 0.38
N ASP A 8 -5.27 10.82 0.94
CA ASP A 8 -4.48 9.82 1.67
C ASP A 8 -4.04 8.65 0.77
N GLY A 9 -3.27 7.72 1.34
CA GLY A 9 -2.78 6.55 0.60
C GLY A 9 -3.88 5.58 0.15
N PHE A 10 -5.02 5.52 0.84
CA PHE A 10 -6.15 4.68 0.45
C PHE A 10 -6.81 5.26 -0.80
N GLU A 11 -7.16 6.54 -0.77
CA GLU A 11 -7.81 7.24 -1.88
C GLU A 11 -6.88 7.30 -3.11
N THR A 12 -5.58 7.51 -2.88
CA THR A 12 -4.56 7.42 -3.92
C THR A 12 -4.59 6.05 -4.60
N TYR A 13 -4.56 4.95 -3.82
CA TYR A 13 -4.59 3.61 -4.40
C TYR A 13 -5.91 3.32 -5.13
N ARG A 14 -7.04 3.72 -4.54
CA ARG A 14 -8.38 3.58 -5.15
C ARG A 14 -8.46 4.27 -6.50
N GLN A 15 -7.95 5.50 -6.61
CA GLN A 15 -7.94 6.23 -7.88
C GLN A 15 -7.02 5.58 -8.91
N ILE A 16 -5.85 5.06 -8.51
CA ILE A 16 -4.95 4.33 -9.43
C ILE A 16 -5.64 3.10 -10.02
N LEU A 17 -6.37 2.34 -9.20
CA LEU A 17 -7.07 1.14 -9.66
C LEU A 17 -8.12 1.43 -10.75
N ASN A 18 -8.69 2.65 -10.80
CA ASN A 18 -9.66 3.02 -11.84
C ASN A 18 -9.06 3.03 -13.26
N PHE A 19 -7.76 3.29 -13.41
CA PHE A 19 -7.08 3.34 -14.72
C PHE A 19 -5.93 2.33 -14.86
N LYS A 20 -5.50 1.69 -13.77
CA LYS A 20 -4.58 0.55 -13.73
C LYS A 20 -5.09 -0.52 -12.75
N PRO A 21 -6.10 -1.33 -13.14
CA PRO A 21 -6.73 -2.33 -12.26
C PRO A 21 -5.77 -3.33 -11.61
N ASN A 22 -4.64 -3.61 -12.27
CA ASN A 22 -3.64 -4.56 -11.80
C ASN A 22 -2.47 -3.89 -11.05
N GLN A 23 -2.60 -2.62 -10.64
CA GLN A 23 -1.56 -1.94 -9.88
C GLN A 23 -1.24 -2.71 -8.58
N LYS A 24 0.03 -3.12 -8.49
CA LYS A 24 0.65 -3.65 -7.28
C LYS A 24 1.01 -2.51 -6.33
N ALA A 25 0.78 -2.70 -5.04
CA ALA A 25 1.06 -1.66 -4.05
C ALA A 25 1.44 -2.27 -2.70
N ILE A 26 2.36 -1.59 -2.01
CA ILE A 26 2.65 -1.78 -0.59
C ILE A 26 2.28 -0.50 0.16
N ILE A 27 1.77 -0.64 1.38
CA ILE A 27 1.36 0.48 2.23
C ILE A 27 2.47 0.72 3.24
N ALA A 28 2.94 1.96 3.36
CA ALA A 28 3.97 2.32 4.34
C ALA A 28 3.44 3.37 5.33
N SER A 29 3.23 3.01 6.60
CA SER A 29 2.60 3.89 7.59
C SER A 29 3.23 3.77 8.98
N GLY A 30 3.40 4.92 9.66
CA GLY A 30 3.89 5.00 11.05
C GLY A 30 2.80 5.02 12.11
N TYR A 31 1.54 5.22 11.71
CA TYR A 31 0.41 5.17 12.62
C TYR A 31 0.02 3.71 12.90
N SER A 32 -0.32 3.39 14.15
CA SER A 32 -0.95 2.12 14.55
C SER A 32 -2.06 1.78 13.57
N GLN A 33 -2.16 0.52 13.12
CA GLN A 33 -3.12 0.01 12.12
C GLN A 33 -4.48 0.71 12.23
N THR A 34 -4.68 1.74 11.42
CA THR A 34 -5.94 2.47 11.37
C THR A 34 -6.90 1.70 10.46
N ARG A 35 -8.21 1.91 10.63
CA ARG A 35 -9.23 1.36 9.72
C ARG A 35 -8.91 1.60 8.24
N GLN A 36 -8.17 2.66 7.91
CA GLN A 36 -7.72 3.00 6.55
C GLN A 36 -6.69 2.00 5.99
N ALA A 37 -5.74 1.55 6.82
CA ALA A 37 -4.77 0.54 6.40
C ALA A 37 -5.46 -0.81 6.10
N GLU A 38 -6.42 -1.20 6.94
CA GLU A 38 -7.24 -2.40 6.73
C GLU A 38 -8.09 -2.31 5.46
N LYS A 39 -8.73 -1.17 5.21
CA LYS A 39 -9.49 -0.93 3.97
C LYS A 39 -8.60 -1.05 2.74
N THR A 40 -7.38 -0.51 2.79
CA THR A 40 -6.44 -0.56 1.66
C THR A 40 -5.96 -1.99 1.38
N LEU A 41 -5.68 -2.77 2.43
CA LEU A 41 -5.36 -4.21 2.30
C LEU A 41 -6.55 -4.99 1.71
N ARG A 42 -7.78 -4.71 2.17
CA ARG A 42 -9.01 -5.34 1.64
C ARG A 42 -9.27 -4.99 0.17
N LEU A 43 -8.83 -3.82 -0.30
CA LEU A 43 -8.87 -3.44 -1.72
C LEU A 43 -7.82 -4.15 -2.58
N GLY A 44 -6.94 -4.95 -1.99
CA GLY A 44 -5.95 -5.74 -2.73
C GLY A 44 -4.53 -5.18 -2.72
N ALA A 45 -4.24 -4.16 -1.90
CA ALA A 45 -2.85 -3.82 -1.60
C ALA A 45 -2.22 -4.94 -0.78
N GLY A 46 -1.00 -5.34 -1.11
CA GLY A 46 -0.57 -6.67 -0.69
C GLY A 46 0.35 -6.76 0.52
N HIS A 47 1.00 -5.67 0.96
CA HIS A 47 1.75 -5.69 2.23
C HIS A 47 1.70 -4.34 2.96
N TYR A 48 1.59 -4.41 4.29
CA TYR A 48 1.67 -3.25 5.17
C TYR A 48 3.05 -3.20 5.84
N LEU A 49 3.75 -2.07 5.70
CA LEU A 49 5.07 -1.81 6.24
C LEU A 49 4.98 -0.70 7.29
N LYS A 50 5.25 -1.05 8.55
CA LYS A 50 5.25 -0.09 9.66
C LYS A 50 6.49 0.79 9.61
N LYS A 51 6.33 2.12 9.71
CA LYS A 51 7.45 3.08 9.88
C LYS A 51 7.87 3.16 11.36
N PRO A 52 9.17 3.33 11.66
CA PRO A 52 10.29 3.27 10.72
C PRO A 52 10.60 1.83 10.27
N TYR A 53 11.14 1.68 9.06
CA TYR A 53 11.55 0.40 8.48
C TYR A 53 12.96 0.49 7.89
N THR A 54 13.62 -0.66 7.72
CA THR A 54 14.94 -0.75 7.12
C THR A 54 14.85 -0.96 5.59
N ILE A 55 15.97 -0.79 4.88
CA ILE A 55 16.06 -1.03 3.44
C ILE A 55 15.76 -2.50 3.09
N GLU A 56 16.19 -3.44 3.92
CA GLU A 56 15.92 -4.86 3.74
C GLU A 56 14.42 -5.13 3.84
N LYS A 57 13.74 -4.55 4.83
CA LYS A 57 12.29 -4.75 5.03
C LYS A 57 11.47 -4.20 3.87
N ILE A 58 11.81 -3.02 3.34
CA ILE A 58 11.12 -2.49 2.15
C ILE A 58 11.45 -3.32 0.90
N GLY A 59 12.69 -3.76 0.73
CA GLY A 59 13.09 -4.63 -0.39
C GLY A 59 12.35 -5.96 -0.41
N MET A 60 12.19 -6.61 0.75
CA MET A 60 11.41 -7.83 0.90
C MET A 60 9.93 -7.60 0.58
N ALA A 61 9.34 -6.50 1.06
CA ALA A 61 7.94 -6.17 0.79
C ALA A 61 7.69 -5.97 -0.72
N VAL A 62 8.58 -5.24 -1.40
CA VAL A 62 8.51 -5.04 -2.85
C VAL A 62 8.65 -6.37 -3.61
N LYS A 63 9.67 -7.17 -3.27
CA LYS A 63 9.89 -8.49 -3.90
C LYS A 63 8.65 -9.37 -3.78
N ASN A 64 8.09 -9.50 -2.58
CA ASN A 64 6.93 -10.35 -2.32
C ASN A 64 5.71 -9.88 -3.13
N GLU A 65 5.50 -8.57 -3.23
CA GLU A 65 4.36 -8.04 -3.97
C GLU A 65 4.50 -8.24 -5.47
N LEU A 66 5.72 -8.12 -6.02
CA LEU A 66 6.00 -8.40 -7.42
C LEU A 66 5.78 -9.88 -7.77
N LEU A 67 6.13 -10.81 -6.86
CA LEU A 67 5.98 -12.25 -7.07
C LEU A 67 4.53 -12.76 -7.01
N LYS A 68 3.58 -12.00 -6.45
CA LYS A 68 2.18 -12.42 -6.44
C LYS A 68 1.58 -12.44 -7.85
N THR A 69 1.08 -13.58 -8.29
CA THR A 69 0.21 -13.65 -9.46
C THR A 69 -1.21 -13.26 -9.03
N LYS A 70 -1.76 -12.18 -9.60
CA LYS A 70 -3.21 -11.90 -9.49
C LYS A 70 -3.90 -12.83 -10.51
N TYR A 71 -4.70 -13.78 -10.03
CA TYR A 71 -5.55 -14.64 -10.85
C TYR A 71 -6.69 -13.84 -11.48
#